data_AF-A0AAV0IUZ3-F1
#
_entry.id   AF-A0AAV0IUZ3-F1
#
_cell.length_a   1.000
_cell.length_b   1.000
_cell.length_c   1.000
_cell.angle_alpha   90.00
_cell.angle_beta   90.00
_cell.angle_gamma   90.00
#
_symmetry.space_group_name_H-M   'P 1'
#
loop_
_entity.id
_entity.type
_entity.pdbx_description
1 polymer ?
#
loop_
_entity_poly.entity_id
_entity_poly.type
_entity_poly.pdbx_seq_one_letter_code
_entity_poly.pdbx_strand_id
1 'polypeptide(L)' 'MALKCIVVLGVPDAIHRHQGPTSLSDLASSLPLPLPLHHSKVDALRRLMRPLVHAGFFTATDKGGGGKS' A
#
# COMPACT_ATOMS: atom_id res chain seq x y z
N MET A 1 -1.69 -10.83 -11.45
CA MET A 1 -0.26 -10.49 -11.23
C MET A 1 -0.01 -9.57 -10.02
N ALA A 2 -0.95 -8.74 -9.56
CA ALA A 2 -0.72 -7.81 -8.43
C ALA A 2 -0.42 -8.47 -7.07
N LEU A 3 -1.11 -9.58 -6.75
CA LEU A 3 -0.99 -10.29 -5.47
C LEU A 3 0.43 -10.82 -5.21
N LYS A 4 0.98 -11.56 -6.18
CA LYS A 4 2.35 -12.10 -6.09
C LYS A 4 3.39 -10.99 -5.98
N CYS A 5 3.23 -9.91 -6.74
CA CYS A 5 4.13 -8.76 -6.64
C CYS A 5 4.12 -8.16 -5.23
N ILE A 6 2.95 -7.98 -4.62
CA ILE A 6 2.81 -7.34 -3.30
C ILE A 6 3.40 -8.20 -2.17
N VAL A 7 3.25 -9.52 -2.27
CA VAL A 7 3.90 -10.46 -1.34
C VAL A 7 5.42 -10.45 -1.53
N VAL A 8 5.92 -10.51 -2.76
CA VAL A 8 7.36 -10.49 -3.07
C VAL A 8 8.00 -9.15 -2.69
N LEU A 9 7.25 -8.05 -2.83
CA LEU A 9 7.68 -6.72 -2.43
C LEU A 9 7.70 -6.53 -0.91
N GLY A 10 7.10 -7.43 -0.13
CA GLY A 10 7.07 -7.32 1.33
C GLY A 10 6.07 -6.30 1.86
N VAL A 11 5.07 -5.89 1.07
CA VAL A 11 3.97 -5.01 1.53
C VAL A 11 3.26 -5.52 2.79
N PRO A 12 2.88 -6.82 2.90
CA PRO A 12 2.25 -7.31 4.13
C PRO A 12 3.19 -7.23 5.34
N ASP A 13 4.49 -7.49 5.15
CA ASP A 13 5.50 -7.39 6.21
C ASP A 13 5.69 -5.93 6.64
N ALA A 14 5.72 -4.99 5.69
CA ALA A 14 5.79 -3.56 5.97
C ALA A 14 4.56 -3.09 6.79
N ILE A 15 3.34 -3.47 6.40
CA ILE A 15 2.13 -3.12 7.17
C ILE A 15 2.20 -3.74 8.58
N HIS A 16 2.63 -4.99 8.69
CA HIS A 16 2.74 -5.71 9.96
C HIS A 16 3.81 -5.09 10.89
N ARG A 17 4.97 -4.71 10.36
CA ARG A 17 6.04 -4.04 11.11
C ARG A 17 5.62 -2.69 11.67
N HIS A 18 4.78 -1.96 10.95
CA HIS A 18 4.25 -0.67 11.40
C HIS A 18 3.09 -0.83 12.40
N GLN A 19 2.69 -2.07 12.74
CA GLN A 19 1.67 -2.41 13.77
C GLN A 19 0.33 -1.67 13.62
N GLY A 20 0.00 -1.17 12.44
CA GLY A 20 -1.17 -0.33 12.24
C GLY A 20 -1.33 0.22 10.83
N PRO A 21 -2.33 1.10 10.61
CA PRO A 21 -2.58 1.69 9.30
C PRO A 21 -1.37 2.50 8.82
N THR A 22 -0.76 2.06 7.72
CA THR A 22 0.39 2.72 7.10
C THR A 22 -0.05 3.55 5.89
N SER A 23 0.42 4.80 5.80
CA SER A 23 0.21 5.63 4.61
C SER A 23 0.97 5.05 3.41
N LEU A 24 0.43 5.22 2.19
CA LEU A 24 1.09 4.70 0.98
C LEU A 24 2.53 5.19 0.80
N SER A 25 2.84 6.43 1.20
CA SER A 25 4.19 7.00 1.15
C SER A 25 5.15 6.36 2.15
N ASP A 26 4.64 6.00 3.32
CA ASP A 26 5.42 5.39 4.41
C ASP A 26 5.66 3.91 4.08
N LEU A 27 4.63 3.24 3.56
CA LEU A 27 4.70 1.89 2.99
C LEU A 27 5.72 1.85 1.85
N ALA A 28 5.64 2.78 0.90
CA ALA A 28 6.60 2.94 -0.19
C ALA A 28 8.05 3.11 0.32
N SER A 29 8.24 3.85 1.42
CA SER A 29 9.57 4.06 2.03
C SER A 29 10.08 2.82 2.80
N SER A 30 9.17 2.00 3.32
CA SER A 30 9.48 0.80 4.11
C SER A 30 9.75 -0.44 3.22
N LEU A 31 9.30 -0.42 1.97
CA LEU A 31 9.58 -1.49 1.03
C LEU A 31 11.07 -1.50 0.63
N PRO A 32 11.73 -2.67 0.59
CA PRO A 32 13.10 -2.83 0.09
C PRO A 32 13.13 -2.75 -1.44
N LEU A 33 12.65 -1.64 -1.98
CA LEU A 33 12.60 -1.33 -3.40
C LEU A 33 13.90 -0.64 -3.82
N PRO A 34 14.51 -1.03 -4.95
CA PRO A 34 15.87 -0.64 -5.30
C PRO A 34 16.08 0.83 -5.69
N LEU A 35 15.15 1.76 -5.46
CA LEU A 35 15.34 3.18 -5.84
C LEU A 35 14.36 4.10 -5.08
N PRO A 36 14.74 5.36 -4.76
CA PRO A 36 13.83 6.33 -4.15
C PRO A 36 12.59 6.52 -5.04
N LEU A 37 11.41 6.31 -4.47
CA LEU A 37 10.17 6.23 -5.25
C LEU A 37 9.65 7.62 -5.61
N HIS A 38 9.78 7.99 -6.87
CA HIS A 38 9.15 9.17 -7.47
C HIS A 38 7.62 9.07 -7.35
N HIS A 39 6.90 10.19 -7.12
CA HIS A 39 5.44 10.29 -6.91
C HIS A 39 4.61 9.42 -7.88
N SER A 40 5.05 9.31 -9.14
CA SER A 40 4.41 8.48 -10.18
C SER A 40 4.28 6.98 -9.79
N LYS A 41 5.20 6.44 -9.00
CA LYS A 41 5.17 5.04 -8.51
C LYS A 41 4.25 4.84 -7.30
N VAL A 42 4.00 5.88 -6.51
CA VAL A 42 2.99 5.84 -5.44
C VAL A 42 1.60 5.66 -6.04
N ASP A 43 1.31 6.32 -7.18
CA ASP A 43 0.07 6.09 -7.92
C ASP A 43 -0.03 4.66 -8.49
N ALA A 44 1.08 4.08 -8.94
CA ALA A 44 1.11 2.69 -9.37
C ALA A 44 0.82 1.71 -8.21
N LEU A 45 1.42 1.94 -7.04
CA LEU A 45 1.12 1.18 -5.81
C LEU A 45 -0.36 1.33 -5.42
N ARG A 46 -0.91 2.54 -5.50
CA ARG A 46 -2.33 2.81 -5.22
C ARG A 46 -3.25 2.06 -6.18
N ARG A 47 -2.91 2.02 -7.47
CA ARG A 47 -3.66 1.24 -8.47
C ARG A 47 -3.58 -0.27 -8.23
N LEU A 48 -2.46 -0.77 -7.71
CA LEU A 48 -2.30 -2.19 -7.33
C LEU A 48 -3.05 -2.54 -6.04
N MET A 49 -3.10 -1.61 -5.07
CA MET A 49 -3.83 -1.77 -3.81
C MET A 49 -5.36 -1.79 -4.01
N ARG A 50 -5.90 -0.99 -4.94
CA ARG A 50 -7.35 -0.90 -5.21
C ARG A 50 -8.05 -2.27 -5.37
N PRO A 51 -7.62 -3.16 -6.28
CA PRO A 51 -8.29 -4.45 -6.45
C PRO A 51 -8.14 -5.36 -5.22
N LEU A 52 -7.08 -5.21 -4.42
CA LEU A 52 -6.87 -6.01 -3.22
C LEU A 52 -7.70 -5.53 -2.04
N VAL A 53 -7.90 -4.21 -1.93
CA VAL A 53 -8.87 -3.63 -1.00
C VAL A 53 -10.28 -4.08 -1.37
N HIS A 54 -10.61 -4.03 -2.66
CA HIS A 54 -11.92 -4.49 -3.14
C HIS A 54 -12.15 -5.99 -2.92
N ALA A 55 -11.10 -6.80 -3.03
CA ALA A 55 -11.15 -8.22 -2.71
C ALA A 55 -11.08 -8.54 -1.20
N GLY A 56 -10.99 -7.52 -0.33
CA GLY A 56 -11.01 -7.68 1.12
C GLY A 56 -9.68 -8.08 1.78
N PHE A 57 -8.56 -8.07 1.03
CA PHE A 57 -7.24 -8.37 1.60
C PHE A 57 -6.66 -7.22 2.42
N PHE A 58 -7.03 -5.97 2.09
CA PHE A 58 -6.55 -4.77 2.78
C PHE A 58 -7.70 -3.78 3.02
N THR A 59 -7.55 -2.92 4.02
CA THR A 59 -8.47 -1.81 4.28
C THR A 59 -7.80 -0.49 3.93
N ALA A 60 -8.42 0.32 3.06
CA ALA A 60 -7.94 1.68 2.80
C ALA A 60 -8.53 2.64 3.83
N THR A 61 -7.67 3.26 4.64
CA THR A 61 -8.08 4.27 5.63
C THR A 61 -7.57 5.63 5.17
N ASP A 62 -8.48 6.50 4.71
CA ASP A 62 -8.14 7.90 4.46
C ASP A 62 -8.08 8.61 5.82
N LYS A 63 -6.88 9.02 6.24
CA LYS A 63 -6.72 9.81 7.48
C LYS A 63 -7.01 11.30 7.21
N GLY A 64 -8.14 11.57 6.57
CA GLY A 64 -8.75 12.88 6.35
C GLY A 64 -10.26 12.69 6.46
N GLY A 65 -10.89 13.39 7.41
CA GLY A 65 -12.33 13.24 7.64
C GLY A 65 -13.15 13.50 6.37
N GLY A 66 -14.08 12.59 6.08
CA GLY A 66 -15.06 12.76 5.00
C GLY A 66 -15.69 11.43 4.61
N GLY A 67 -16.85 11.14 5.19
CA GLY A 67 -17.62 9.93 4.90
C GLY A 67 -18.22 9.87 3.49
N LYS A 68 -19.11 8.87 3.35
CA LYS A 68 -19.91 8.43 2.17
C LYS A 68 -19.20 7.32 1.39
N SER A 69 -19.77 6.13 1.21
CA SER A 69 -21.13 5.61 1.43
C SER A 69 -21.05 4.11 1.63
#